data_AF-A0A4R2TRS0-F1
#
_entry.id   AF-A0A4R2TRS0-F1
#
_cell.length_a   1.000
_cell.length_b   1.000
_cell.length_c   1.000
_cell.angle_alpha   90.00
_cell.angle_beta   90.00
_cell.angle_gamma   90.00
#
_symmetry.space_group_name_H-M   'P 1'
#
loop_
_entity.id
_entity.type
_entity.pdbx_description
1 polymer ?
#
loop_
_entity_poly.entity_id
_entity_poly.type
_entity_poly.pdbx_seq_one_letter_code
_entity_poly.pdbx_strand_id
1 'polypeptide(L)'
;MKKEHNLADSGNPDVANHASGDGRPHGAFAATRREALGGVAALTAGALVPNTGIARPAPIQPAATPFAKVSGLKTTVRPTINGHAMRVEIDTRTSLLDLLRERIDLTGAKKGCDHGQCGACTVHVDGRRVLSCLTLAAKVDGRAVTTIEGLSDGKTLHPMQQAFIDHDALQCGYCTPGQIMAAVACVREGNATSHNDIRRFMSGNICRCGAYAGIVAAIEDVVAKGEQV
;
A
#
# COMPACT_ATOMS: atom_id res chain seq x y z
N MET A 1 21.18 59.37 9.47
CA MET A 1 22.21 58.59 10.19
C MET A 1 22.02 57.13 9.84
N LYS A 2 22.95 56.60 9.05
CA LYS A 2 23.02 55.19 8.65
C LYS A 2 23.40 54.34 9.87
N LYS A 3 22.72 53.22 10.08
CA LYS A 3 23.32 52.04 10.72
C LYS A 3 22.89 50.81 9.95
N GLU A 4 23.81 50.40 9.09
CA GLU A 4 23.89 49.10 8.47
C GLU A 4 24.15 48.07 9.58
N HIS A 5 23.39 46.97 9.60
CA HIS A 5 23.80 45.75 10.28
C HIS A 5 23.76 44.59 9.30
N ASN A 6 24.93 44.44 8.71
CA ASN A 6 25.62 43.26 8.21
C ASN A 6 24.83 41.95 8.08
N LEU A 7 24.73 41.54 6.82
CA LEU A 7 24.48 40.20 6.32
C LEU A 7 25.67 39.30 6.70
N ALA A 8 25.46 38.32 7.58
CA ALA A 8 26.44 37.28 7.86
C ALA A 8 25.93 35.95 7.31
N ASP A 9 26.45 35.65 6.14
CA ASP A 9 26.67 34.35 5.51
C ASP A 9 26.94 33.24 6.54
N SER A 10 25.99 32.33 6.73
CA SER A 10 26.22 31.06 7.42
C SER A 10 26.32 29.95 6.37
N GLY A 11 27.39 30.01 5.59
CA GLY A 11 27.84 28.93 4.72
C GLY A 11 28.07 27.65 5.52
N ASN A 12 27.40 26.59 5.08
CA ASN A 12 27.56 25.21 5.54
C ASN A 12 29.01 24.73 5.28
N PRO A 13 29.86 24.48 6.30
CA PRO A 13 31.23 24.07 6.09
C PRO A 13 31.37 22.56 6.27
N ASP A 14 30.73 21.74 5.44
CA ASP A 14 30.92 20.27 5.48
C ASP A 14 30.63 19.59 4.13
N VAL A 15 31.24 20.08 3.05
CA VAL A 15 31.41 19.30 1.81
C VAL A 15 32.88 19.33 1.41
N ALA A 16 33.71 18.68 2.22
CA ALA A 16 35.10 18.41 1.88
C ALA A 16 35.17 17.27 0.86
N ASN A 17 35.44 17.66 -0.37
CA ASN A 17 35.85 16.85 -1.51
C ASN A 17 37.01 15.91 -1.12
N HIS A 18 36.78 14.59 -1.10
CA HIS A 18 37.84 13.59 -1.01
C HIS A 18 38.08 12.99 -2.40
N ALA A 19 38.90 13.69 -3.18
CA ALA A 19 39.59 13.14 -4.34
C ALA A 19 41.03 12.84 -3.93
N SER A 20 41.33 11.57 -3.62
CA SER A 20 42.68 11.06 -3.53
C SER A 20 42.74 9.74 -4.26
N GLY A 21 43.45 9.73 -5.39
CA GLY A 21 43.80 8.52 -6.11
C GLY A 21 44.78 7.67 -5.30
N ASP A 22 44.57 6.36 -5.39
CA ASP A 22 45.48 5.34 -4.90
C ASP A 22 45.51 4.21 -5.95
N GLY A 23 46.73 3.79 -6.28
CA GLY A 23 47.08 2.94 -7.40
C GLY A 23 46.59 1.50 -7.21
N ARG A 24 45.76 1.06 -8.14
CA ARG A 24 45.40 -0.35 -8.30
C ARG A 24 46.56 -1.11 -8.97
N PRO A 25 47.05 -2.24 -8.44
CA PRO A 25 47.42 -3.35 -9.30
C PRO A 25 46.12 -4.05 -9.71
N HIS A 26 45.68 -3.79 -10.94
CA HIS A 26 44.59 -4.55 -11.56
C HIS A 26 45.08 -5.97 -11.86
N GLY A 27 44.78 -6.88 -10.94
CA GLY A 27 44.96 -8.31 -11.15
C GLY A 27 44.25 -8.76 -12.42
N ALA A 28 45.01 -9.41 -13.29
CA ALA A 28 44.57 -9.98 -14.55
C ALA A 28 43.59 -11.15 -14.30
N PHE A 29 42.30 -10.87 -14.31
CA PHE A 29 41.24 -11.85 -14.59
C PHE A 29 40.17 -11.17 -15.45
N ALA A 30 40.55 -10.88 -16.69
CA ALA A 30 39.60 -10.52 -17.74
C ALA A 30 38.94 -11.81 -18.25
N ALA A 31 37.86 -12.22 -17.60
CA ALA A 31 36.93 -13.19 -18.14
C ALA A 31 35.52 -12.63 -17.96
N THR A 32 34.91 -12.20 -19.04
CA THR A 32 33.56 -11.64 -19.05
C THR A 32 32.51 -12.75 -19.10
N ARG A 33 31.32 -12.48 -18.53
CA ARG A 33 30.15 -13.40 -18.55
C ARG A 33 29.79 -13.91 -19.95
N ARG A 34 30.19 -13.19 -21.00
CA ARG A 34 29.94 -13.53 -22.40
C ARG A 34 30.94 -14.54 -22.96
N GLU A 35 32.15 -14.63 -22.42
CA GLU A 35 33.18 -15.60 -22.81
C GLU A 35 32.93 -16.99 -22.20
N ALA A 36 32.34 -17.05 -21.00
CA ALA A 36 31.96 -18.31 -20.35
C ALA A 36 30.82 -19.08 -21.07
N LEU A 37 30.02 -18.39 -21.89
CA LEU A 37 28.92 -18.99 -22.65
C LEU A 37 29.30 -19.36 -24.10
N GLY A 38 30.46 -18.91 -24.59
CA GLY A 38 30.91 -19.16 -25.97
C GLY A 38 31.88 -20.33 -26.15
N GLY A 39 32.36 -20.92 -25.06
CA GLY A 39 33.53 -21.81 -25.08
C GLY A 39 33.30 -23.21 -24.52
N VAL A 40 32.31 -23.96 -24.98
CA VAL A 40 32.31 -25.43 -24.86
C VAL A 40 31.69 -26.05 -26.11
N ALA A 41 32.49 -26.14 -27.16
CA ALA A 41 32.20 -26.98 -28.32
C ALA A 41 33.46 -27.76 -28.67
N ALA A 42 33.53 -29.02 -28.22
CA ALA A 42 34.14 -30.16 -28.92
C ALA A 42 34.23 -31.43 -28.03
N LEU A 43 33.61 -32.52 -28.52
CA LEU A 43 34.15 -33.90 -28.69
C LEU A 43 34.75 -34.60 -27.45
N THR A 44 34.52 -35.87 -27.06
CA THR A 44 33.96 -37.14 -27.58
C THR A 44 33.99 -38.09 -26.36
N ALA A 45 33.04 -38.99 -26.11
CA ALA A 45 33.06 -40.35 -26.65
C ALA A 45 31.75 -41.05 -26.23
N GLY A 46 31.06 -41.64 -27.21
CA GLY A 46 29.91 -42.50 -26.95
C GLY A 46 30.34 -43.81 -26.31
N ALA A 47 30.06 -43.99 -25.02
CA ALA A 47 29.99 -45.31 -24.42
C ALA A 47 28.63 -45.92 -24.81
N LEU A 48 28.65 -46.88 -25.75
CA LEU A 48 27.50 -47.76 -26.01
C LEU A 48 27.36 -48.70 -24.82
N VAL A 49 26.63 -48.28 -23.79
CA VAL A 49 26.16 -49.18 -22.75
C VAL A 49 24.95 -49.92 -23.32
N PRO A 50 24.93 -51.27 -23.34
CA PRO A 50 23.75 -52.00 -23.75
C PRO A 50 22.59 -51.61 -22.83
N ASN A 51 21.56 -51.02 -23.42
CA ASN A 51 20.30 -50.68 -22.76
C ASN A 51 19.61 -52.00 -22.37
N THR A 52 20.00 -52.58 -21.24
CA THR A 52 19.21 -53.63 -20.59
C THR A 52 17.95 -52.95 -20.08
N GLY A 53 16.90 -53.02 -20.91
CA GLY A 53 15.62 -52.37 -20.67
C GLY A 53 14.97 -52.87 -19.39
N ILE A 54 15.33 -52.28 -18.26
CA ILE A 54 14.51 -52.30 -17.06
C ILE A 54 13.51 -51.17 -17.25
N ALA A 55 12.27 -51.54 -17.59
CA ALA A 55 11.17 -50.60 -17.73
C ALA A 55 11.08 -49.75 -16.44
N ARG A 56 11.43 -48.47 -16.55
CA ARG A 56 11.29 -47.52 -15.45
C ARG A 56 9.79 -47.34 -15.21
N PRO A 57 9.27 -47.66 -14.01
CA PRO A 57 7.84 -47.51 -13.75
C PRO A 57 7.45 -46.06 -14.00
N ALA A 58 6.34 -45.86 -14.71
CA ALA A 58 5.82 -44.53 -14.97
C ALA A 58 5.61 -43.81 -13.62
N PRO A 59 6.00 -42.53 -13.50
CA PRO A 59 5.70 -41.76 -12.31
C PRO A 59 4.19 -41.77 -12.09
N ILE A 60 3.77 -42.19 -10.90
CA ILE A 60 2.38 -42.11 -10.47
C ILE A 60 2.03 -40.63 -10.41
N GLN A 61 1.38 -40.12 -11.45
CA GLN A 61 0.74 -38.82 -11.39
C GLN A 61 -0.51 -39.01 -10.52
N PRO A 62 -0.60 -38.35 -9.34
CA PRO A 62 -1.86 -38.35 -8.62
C PRO A 62 -2.90 -37.78 -9.59
N ALA A 63 -3.95 -38.56 -9.84
CA ALA A 63 -5.10 -38.06 -10.58
C ALA A 63 -5.61 -36.85 -9.81
N ALA A 64 -5.33 -35.66 -10.33
CA ALA A 64 -5.87 -34.44 -9.79
C ALA A 64 -7.37 -34.45 -10.11
N THR A 65 -8.17 -35.04 -9.22
CA THR A 65 -9.61 -34.87 -9.27
C THR A 65 -9.85 -33.38 -9.09
N PRO A 66 -10.36 -32.65 -10.09
CA PRO A 66 -10.60 -31.23 -9.93
C PRO A 66 -11.59 -31.06 -8.79
N PHE A 67 -11.20 -30.31 -7.75
CA PHE A 67 -12.14 -29.91 -6.72
C PHE A 67 -13.30 -29.20 -7.42
N ALA A 68 -14.51 -29.73 -7.24
CA ALA A 68 -15.70 -29.11 -7.78
C ALA A 68 -15.76 -27.67 -7.27
N LYS A 69 -15.93 -26.70 -8.18
CA LYS A 69 -16.11 -25.30 -7.80
C LYS A 69 -17.39 -25.21 -6.96
N VAL A 70 -17.25 -24.99 -5.66
CA VAL A 70 -18.38 -24.72 -4.78
C VAL A 70 -18.99 -23.40 -5.23
N SER A 71 -20.23 -23.45 -5.73
CA SER A 71 -21.03 -22.25 -5.98
C SER A 71 -21.22 -21.51 -4.67
N GLY A 72 -20.92 -20.21 -4.66
CA GLY A 72 -20.91 -19.41 -3.45
C GLY A 72 -22.24 -19.40 -2.72
N LEU A 73 -22.19 -19.58 -1.39
CA LEU A 73 -23.35 -19.31 -0.54
C LEU A 73 -23.67 -17.82 -0.64
N LYS A 74 -24.93 -17.50 -0.91
CA LYS A 74 -25.39 -16.11 -1.02
C LYS A 74 -26.10 -15.66 0.24
N THR A 75 -25.98 -14.38 0.57
CA THR A 75 -26.73 -13.72 1.65
C THR A 75 -27.08 -12.29 1.28
N THR A 76 -28.11 -11.72 1.90
CA THR A 76 -28.46 -10.30 1.76
C THR A 76 -27.93 -9.52 2.95
N VAL A 77 -27.26 -8.39 2.69
CA VAL A 77 -26.83 -7.44 3.72
C VAL A 77 -27.50 -6.09 3.52
N ARG A 78 -27.70 -5.35 4.61
CA ARG A 78 -28.36 -4.05 4.66
C ARG A 78 -27.52 -3.00 5.40
N PRO A 79 -26.34 -2.62 4.88
CA PRO A 79 -25.53 -1.58 5.49
C PRO A 79 -26.09 -0.19 5.21
N THR A 80 -25.68 0.79 6.01
CA THR A 80 -25.78 2.21 5.68
C THR A 80 -24.41 2.69 5.20
N ILE A 81 -24.26 3.02 3.93
CA ILE A 81 -22.97 3.41 3.33
C ILE A 81 -23.01 4.89 2.99
N ASN A 82 -22.10 5.69 3.57
CA ASN A 82 -22.03 7.14 3.40
C ASN A 82 -23.40 7.83 3.68
N GLY A 83 -24.13 7.35 4.69
CA GLY A 83 -25.47 7.84 5.03
C GLY A 83 -26.63 7.24 4.23
N HIS A 84 -26.35 6.44 3.19
CA HIS A 84 -27.37 5.83 2.34
C HIS A 84 -27.66 4.39 2.77
N ALA A 85 -28.91 4.11 3.13
CA ALA A 85 -29.36 2.73 3.41
C ALA A 85 -29.34 1.89 2.13
N MET A 86 -28.71 0.73 2.18
CA MET A 86 -28.59 -0.18 1.05
C MET A 86 -29.17 -1.56 1.36
N ARG A 87 -29.46 -2.33 0.31
CA ARG A 87 -29.80 -3.76 0.39
C ARG A 87 -29.11 -4.47 -0.78
N VAL A 88 -28.15 -5.34 -0.48
CA VAL A 88 -27.31 -5.97 -1.52
C VAL A 88 -27.20 -7.47 -1.27
N GLU A 89 -27.42 -8.27 -2.31
CA GLU A 89 -27.12 -9.71 -2.30
C GLU A 89 -25.64 -9.95 -2.63
N ILE A 90 -24.94 -10.68 -1.76
CA ILE A 90 -23.50 -10.94 -1.85
C ILE A 90 -23.21 -12.45 -1.77
N ASP A 91 -22.05 -12.84 -2.29
CA ASP A 91 -21.41 -14.10 -1.90
C ASP A 91 -20.85 -13.93 -0.48
N THR A 92 -20.95 -14.95 0.37
CA THR A 92 -20.46 -14.85 1.77
C THR A 92 -18.96 -14.63 1.88
N ARG A 93 -18.19 -14.91 0.82
CA ARG A 93 -16.74 -14.67 0.73
C ARG A 93 -16.39 -13.25 0.30
N THR A 94 -17.36 -12.46 -0.16
CA THR A 94 -17.13 -11.09 -0.62
C THR A 94 -16.55 -10.25 0.52
N SER A 95 -15.36 -9.68 0.29
CA SER A 95 -14.77 -8.70 1.19
C SER A 95 -15.59 -7.40 1.16
N LEU A 96 -15.52 -6.60 2.22
CA LEU A 96 -16.12 -5.26 2.24
C LEU A 96 -15.50 -4.40 1.13
N LEU A 97 -14.21 -4.57 0.85
CA LEU A 97 -13.54 -3.88 -0.25
C LEU A 97 -14.18 -4.19 -1.61
N ASP A 98 -14.45 -5.47 -1.88
CA ASP A 98 -15.05 -5.89 -3.16
C ASP A 98 -16.53 -5.52 -3.25
N LEU A 99 -17.26 -5.55 -2.14
CA LEU A 99 -18.61 -4.99 -2.10
C LEU A 99 -18.59 -3.51 -2.50
N LEU A 100 -17.75 -2.70 -1.85
CA LEU A 100 -17.67 -1.26 -2.12
C LEU A 100 -17.30 -0.98 -3.58
N ARG A 101 -16.24 -1.60 -4.08
CA ARG A 101 -15.68 -1.26 -5.38
C ARG A 101 -16.40 -1.90 -6.56
N GLU A 102 -16.70 -3.19 -6.47
CA GLU A 102 -17.06 -4.01 -7.63
C GLU A 102 -18.57 -4.27 -7.70
N ARG A 103 -19.33 -3.93 -6.64
CA ARG A 103 -20.79 -4.13 -6.60
C ARG A 103 -21.57 -2.83 -6.52
N ILE A 104 -21.00 -1.77 -5.97
CA ILE A 104 -21.66 -0.46 -5.81
C ILE A 104 -20.80 0.72 -6.28
N ASP A 105 -19.71 0.45 -7.00
CA ASP A 105 -18.86 1.43 -7.69
C ASP A 105 -18.25 2.55 -6.83
N LEU A 106 -18.12 2.34 -5.51
CA LEU A 106 -17.35 3.19 -4.61
C LEU A 106 -15.87 2.80 -4.66
N THR A 107 -15.19 3.30 -5.69
CA THR A 107 -13.83 2.88 -6.04
C THR A 107 -12.73 3.62 -5.28
N GLY A 108 -13.06 4.53 -4.37
CA GLY A 108 -12.14 5.33 -3.57
C GLY A 108 -11.25 4.47 -2.68
N ALA A 109 -11.81 3.51 -1.95
CA ALA A 109 -11.02 2.49 -1.25
C ALA A 109 -10.25 1.62 -2.26
N LYS A 110 -8.94 1.41 -2.04
CA LYS A 110 -8.07 0.75 -3.02
C LYS A 110 -7.65 -0.65 -2.60
N LYS A 111 -7.57 -1.54 -3.60
CA LYS A 111 -6.96 -2.87 -3.46
C LYS A 111 -5.48 -2.78 -3.81
N GLY A 112 -4.63 -2.57 -2.81
CA GLY A 112 -3.17 -2.54 -2.99
C GLY A 112 -2.52 -3.90 -2.84
N CYS A 113 -2.86 -4.63 -1.78
CA CYS A 113 -2.26 -5.93 -1.45
C CYS A 113 -3.27 -7.06 -1.23
N ASP A 114 -4.54 -6.75 -0.95
CA ASP A 114 -5.61 -7.70 -0.56
C ASP A 114 -5.33 -8.63 0.65
N HIS A 115 -4.20 -8.42 1.34
CA HIS A 115 -3.79 -9.22 2.51
C HIS A 115 -3.47 -8.35 3.75
N GLY A 116 -4.06 -7.16 3.85
CA GLY A 116 -3.96 -6.29 5.03
C GLY A 116 -2.61 -5.61 5.29
N GLN A 117 -1.71 -5.59 4.31
CA GLN A 117 -0.35 -5.06 4.48
C GLN A 117 -0.22 -3.55 4.21
N CYS A 118 -1.01 -3.00 3.27
CA CYS A 118 -0.77 -1.64 2.76
C CYS A 118 -1.67 -0.53 3.34
N GLY A 119 -2.81 -0.86 3.94
CA GLY A 119 -3.77 0.14 4.46
C GLY A 119 -4.53 0.97 3.41
N ALA A 120 -4.29 0.79 2.10
CA ALA A 120 -4.97 1.56 1.04
C ALA A 120 -6.50 1.31 0.96
N CYS A 121 -6.95 0.22 1.60
CA CYS A 121 -8.35 -0.18 1.70
C CYS A 121 -9.04 0.31 3.00
N THR A 122 -8.41 1.23 3.74
CA THR A 122 -8.95 1.71 5.02
C THR A 122 -10.27 2.43 4.81
N VAL A 123 -11.30 2.01 5.56
CA VAL A 123 -12.63 2.64 5.66
C VAL A 123 -13.05 2.68 7.13
N HIS A 124 -14.12 3.37 7.48
CA HIS A 124 -14.68 3.31 8.84
C HIS A 124 -15.92 2.43 8.88
N VAL A 125 -16.03 1.59 9.90
CA VAL A 125 -17.26 0.87 10.25
C VAL A 125 -17.65 1.27 11.66
N ASP A 126 -18.84 1.85 11.82
CA ASP A 126 -19.33 2.46 13.07
C ASP A 126 -18.29 3.42 13.69
N GLY A 127 -17.69 4.27 12.86
CA GLY A 127 -16.68 5.24 13.31
C GLY A 127 -15.33 4.63 13.71
N ARG A 128 -15.07 3.34 13.48
CA ARG A 128 -13.75 2.73 13.70
C ARG A 128 -13.09 2.37 12.40
N ARG A 129 -11.82 2.72 12.23
CA ARG A 129 -11.07 2.31 11.03
C ARG A 129 -10.89 0.80 10.95
N VAL A 130 -11.07 0.24 9.76
CA VAL A 130 -10.83 -1.18 9.46
C VAL A 130 -10.17 -1.35 8.10
N LEU A 131 -9.47 -2.47 7.92
CA LEU A 131 -9.01 -2.90 6.62
C LEU A 131 -10.16 -3.63 5.90
N SER A 132 -10.75 -2.99 4.89
CA SER A 132 -11.92 -3.56 4.21
C SER A 132 -11.61 -4.84 3.43
N CYS A 133 -10.36 -5.06 2.98
CA CYS A 133 -9.96 -6.32 2.35
C CYS A 133 -9.99 -7.52 3.31
N LEU A 134 -9.81 -7.30 4.62
CA LEU A 134 -9.86 -8.34 5.64
C LEU A 134 -11.18 -8.37 6.42
N THR A 135 -12.16 -7.59 5.98
CA THR A 135 -13.50 -7.54 6.59
C THR A 135 -14.48 -8.18 5.62
N LEU A 136 -15.21 -9.22 6.04
CA LEU A 136 -16.28 -9.78 5.20
C LEU A 136 -17.45 -8.79 5.10
N ALA A 137 -18.02 -8.63 3.90
CA ALA A 137 -19.20 -7.80 3.68
C ALA A 137 -20.41 -8.29 4.50
N ALA A 138 -20.50 -9.59 4.78
CA ALA A 138 -21.51 -10.16 5.68
C ALA A 138 -21.48 -9.55 7.10
N LYS A 139 -20.32 -9.05 7.57
CA LYS A 139 -20.17 -8.47 8.90
C LYS A 139 -20.69 -7.03 9.03
N VAL A 140 -21.16 -6.43 7.93
CA VAL A 140 -21.68 -5.05 7.93
C VAL A 140 -23.19 -4.97 7.77
N ASP A 141 -23.93 -6.09 7.85
CA ASP A 141 -25.40 -6.04 7.90
C ASP A 141 -25.86 -5.18 9.08
N GLY A 142 -26.68 -4.16 8.80
CA GLY A 142 -27.19 -3.22 9.81
C GLY A 142 -26.17 -2.22 10.35
N ARG A 143 -24.96 -2.14 9.81
CA ARG A 143 -23.88 -1.27 10.31
C ARG A 143 -23.63 -0.08 9.39
N ALA A 144 -23.04 0.98 9.95
CA ALA A 144 -22.66 2.17 9.19
C ALA A 144 -21.24 2.01 8.63
N VAL A 145 -21.06 2.29 7.34
CA VAL A 145 -19.76 2.31 6.65
C VAL A 145 -19.54 3.70 6.07
N THR A 146 -18.40 4.31 6.37
CA THR A 146 -17.96 5.57 5.76
C THR A 146 -16.70 5.31 4.94
N THR A 147 -16.71 5.75 3.68
CA THR A 147 -15.57 5.69 2.76
C THR A 147 -15.03 7.10 2.49
N ILE A 148 -13.97 7.21 1.67
CA ILE A 148 -13.39 8.51 1.32
C ILE A 148 -14.41 9.44 0.63
N GLU A 149 -15.30 8.86 -0.17
CA GLU A 149 -16.38 9.55 -0.87
C GLU A 149 -17.41 10.12 0.11
N GLY A 150 -17.52 9.56 1.31
CA GLY A 150 -18.45 10.02 2.35
C GLY A 150 -17.94 11.18 3.20
N LEU A 151 -16.69 11.64 3.01
CA LEU A 151 -16.13 12.74 3.79
C LEU A 151 -16.53 14.13 3.29
N SER A 152 -17.00 14.24 2.05
CA SER A 152 -17.36 15.50 1.41
C SER A 152 -18.65 15.33 0.62
N ASP A 153 -19.43 16.40 0.52
CA ASP A 153 -20.62 16.50 -0.33
C ASP A 153 -20.28 16.88 -1.79
N GLY A 154 -18.98 16.97 -2.12
CA GLY A 154 -18.48 17.38 -3.44
C GLY A 154 -18.43 18.90 -3.66
N LYS A 155 -18.88 19.72 -2.71
CA LYS A 155 -18.80 21.18 -2.77
C LYS A 155 -17.76 21.73 -1.80
N THR A 156 -17.69 21.15 -0.61
CA THR A 156 -16.74 21.55 0.41
C THR A 156 -15.88 20.36 0.78
N LEU A 157 -14.56 20.50 0.65
CA LEU A 157 -13.63 19.47 1.06
C LEU A 157 -13.66 19.31 2.57
N HIS A 158 -13.51 18.06 3.01
CA HIS A 158 -13.26 17.77 4.41
C HIS A 158 -11.95 18.47 4.85
N PRO A 159 -11.84 18.99 6.08
CA PRO A 159 -10.61 19.65 6.57
C PRO A 159 -9.34 18.83 6.32
N MET A 160 -9.40 17.53 6.62
CA MET A 160 -8.29 16.59 6.33
C MET A 160 -7.99 16.43 4.83
N GLN A 161 -8.99 16.51 3.94
CA GLN A 161 -8.74 16.48 2.50
C GLN A 161 -8.03 17.77 2.03
N GLN A 162 -8.45 18.92 2.54
CA GLN A 162 -7.82 20.21 2.23
C GLN A 162 -6.38 20.25 2.72
N ALA A 163 -6.12 19.84 3.97
CA ALA A 163 -4.77 19.79 4.51
C ALA A 163 -3.84 18.86 3.72
N PHE A 164 -4.36 17.74 3.19
CA PHE A 164 -3.56 16.88 2.32
C PHE A 164 -3.13 17.57 1.01
N ILE A 165 -3.94 18.50 0.49
CA ILE A 165 -3.61 19.32 -0.67
C ILE A 165 -2.58 20.38 -0.27
N ASP A 166 -2.83 21.11 0.81
CA ASP A 166 -2.01 22.24 1.25
C ASP A 166 -0.57 21.82 1.61
N HIS A 167 -0.39 20.59 2.10
CA HIS A 167 0.90 20.05 2.56
C HIS A 167 1.53 19.05 1.59
N ASP A 168 1.05 18.99 0.34
CA ASP A 168 1.55 18.05 -0.70
C ASP A 168 1.63 16.59 -0.19
N ALA A 169 0.62 16.17 0.57
CA ALA A 169 0.57 14.88 1.26
C ALA A 169 0.20 13.70 0.34
N LEU A 170 0.36 13.87 -0.98
CA LEU A 170 0.10 12.85 -1.98
C LEU A 170 1.00 13.04 -3.21
N GLN A 171 1.16 11.98 -3.99
CA GLN A 171 1.77 12.04 -5.32
C GLN A 171 0.93 11.26 -6.32
N CYS A 172 1.14 9.94 -6.43
CA CYS A 172 0.34 9.09 -7.33
C CYS A 172 -1.14 8.97 -6.94
N GLY A 173 -1.52 9.42 -5.75
CA GLY A 173 -2.88 9.39 -5.24
C GLY A 173 -3.39 8.02 -4.77
N TYR A 174 -2.66 6.92 -5.01
CA TYR A 174 -3.20 5.57 -4.78
C TYR A 174 -3.44 5.26 -3.30
N CYS A 175 -2.50 5.62 -2.41
CA CYS A 175 -2.70 5.41 -0.97
C CYS A 175 -3.58 6.49 -0.32
N THR A 176 -3.79 7.63 -1.00
CA THR A 176 -4.39 8.84 -0.43
C THR A 176 -5.76 8.61 0.21
N PRO A 177 -6.71 7.86 -0.39
CA PRO A 177 -7.97 7.52 0.27
C PRO A 177 -7.78 6.83 1.62
N GLY A 178 -6.94 5.79 1.66
CA GLY A 178 -6.67 5.07 2.89
C GLY A 178 -5.93 5.93 3.93
N GLN A 179 -5.00 6.78 3.48
CA GLN A 179 -4.28 7.72 4.34
C GLN A 179 -5.23 8.73 4.99
N ILE A 180 -6.11 9.37 4.23
CA ILE A 180 -7.07 10.34 4.76
C ILE A 180 -8.03 9.66 5.75
N MET A 181 -8.56 8.49 5.41
CA MET A 181 -9.44 7.75 6.33
C MET A 181 -8.71 7.36 7.62
N ALA A 182 -7.43 6.97 7.56
CA ALA A 182 -6.64 6.69 8.76
C ALA A 182 -6.30 7.96 9.55
N ALA A 183 -6.01 9.07 8.89
CA ALA A 183 -5.70 10.37 9.49
C ALA A 183 -6.90 10.92 10.28
N VAL A 184 -8.10 10.84 9.72
CA VAL A 184 -9.35 11.20 10.44
C VAL A 184 -9.50 10.37 11.71
N ALA A 185 -9.29 9.06 11.63
CA ALA A 185 -9.33 8.19 12.81
C ALA A 185 -8.22 8.52 13.83
N CYS A 186 -7.02 8.91 13.36
CA CYS A 186 -5.91 9.30 14.22
C CYS A 186 -6.29 10.46 15.15
N VAL A 187 -6.91 11.50 14.60
CA VAL A 187 -7.34 12.67 15.36
C VAL A 187 -8.55 12.33 16.23
N ARG A 188 -9.59 11.72 15.67
CA ARG A 188 -10.83 11.40 16.40
C ARG A 188 -10.61 10.46 17.58
N GLU A 189 -9.67 9.51 17.45
CA GLU A 189 -9.32 8.56 18.52
C GLU A 189 -8.28 9.13 19.50
N GLY A 190 -7.87 10.39 19.36
CA GLY A 190 -6.93 11.05 20.28
C GLY A 190 -5.48 10.58 20.16
N ASN A 191 -5.07 10.07 19.00
CA ASN A 191 -3.70 9.59 18.75
C ASN A 191 -2.80 10.66 18.10
N ALA A 192 -3.34 11.83 17.78
CA ALA A 192 -2.59 12.94 17.20
C ALA A 192 -1.99 13.87 18.29
N THR A 193 -1.37 13.28 19.31
CA THR A 193 -0.81 13.99 20.47
C THR A 193 0.62 14.49 20.28
N SER A 194 1.36 13.87 19.36
CA SER A 194 2.72 14.28 18.99
C SER A 194 3.06 13.78 17.59
N HIS A 195 4.11 14.36 17.00
CA HIS A 195 4.67 13.92 15.72
C HIS A 195 4.92 12.39 15.67
N ASN A 196 5.48 11.83 16.74
CA ASN A 196 5.79 10.39 16.82
C ASN A 196 4.53 9.53 16.99
N ASP A 197 3.52 10.02 17.72
CA ASP A 197 2.27 9.29 17.89
C ASP A 197 1.49 9.22 16.57
N ILE A 198 1.46 10.32 15.80
CA ILE A 198 0.88 10.36 14.46
C ILE A 198 1.59 9.34 13.57
N ARG A 199 2.93 9.38 13.49
CA ARG A 199 3.70 8.42 12.70
C ARG A 199 3.42 6.97 13.09
N ARG A 200 3.36 6.69 14.39
CA ARG A 200 3.07 5.35 14.91
C ARG A 200 1.67 4.89 14.53
N PHE A 201 0.66 5.74 14.70
CA PHE A 201 -0.72 5.40 14.36
C PHE A 201 -0.91 5.16 12.86
N MET A 202 -0.27 6.00 12.04
CA MET A 202 -0.34 5.97 10.58
C MET A 202 0.55 4.88 9.94
N SER A 203 1.37 4.17 10.72
CA SER A 203 2.30 3.14 10.22
C SER A 203 1.62 1.98 9.47
N GLY A 204 0.31 1.77 9.68
CA GLY A 204 -0.49 0.78 8.95
C GLY A 204 -0.87 1.18 7.51
N ASN A 205 -0.53 2.39 7.08
CA ASN A 205 -0.86 2.94 5.77
C ASN A 205 0.43 3.24 4.98
N ILE A 206 0.75 2.37 4.03
CA ILE A 206 2.00 2.44 3.27
C ILE A 206 1.85 3.41 2.08
N CYS A 207 2.82 4.30 1.92
CA CYS A 207 2.99 5.19 0.78
C CYS A 207 4.32 4.89 0.07
N ARG A 208 4.27 4.33 -1.14
CA ARG A 208 5.49 4.00 -1.91
C ARG A 208 6.17 5.24 -2.50
N CYS A 209 5.40 6.30 -2.76
CA CYS A 209 5.91 7.60 -3.19
C CYS A 209 6.70 8.34 -2.10
N GLY A 210 6.53 7.96 -0.83
CA GLY A 210 7.27 8.55 0.28
C GLY A 210 6.73 9.90 0.78
N ALA A 211 5.47 10.23 0.52
CA ALA A 211 4.84 11.49 0.96
C ALA A 211 4.59 11.61 2.49
N TYR A 212 5.27 10.81 3.32
CA TYR A 212 4.99 10.70 4.76
C TYR A 212 5.19 12.01 5.53
N ALA A 213 6.16 12.84 5.13
CA ALA A 213 6.39 14.13 5.79
C ALA A 213 5.18 15.07 5.62
N GLY A 214 4.66 15.19 4.39
CA GLY A 214 3.44 15.97 4.10
C GLY A 214 2.20 15.38 4.77
N ILE A 215 2.07 14.05 4.83
CA ILE A 215 0.96 13.38 5.54
C ILE A 215 0.95 13.74 7.03
N VAL A 216 2.11 13.70 7.70
CA VAL A 216 2.19 14.05 9.13
C VAL A 216 1.91 15.55 9.32
N ALA A 217 2.50 16.42 8.49
CA ALA A 217 2.29 17.86 8.54
C ALA A 217 0.80 18.25 8.35
N ALA A 218 0.10 17.59 7.42
CA ALA A 218 -1.33 17.79 7.21
C ALA A 218 -2.16 17.45 8.46
N ILE A 219 -1.82 16.36 9.15
CA ILE A 219 -2.51 15.95 10.38
C ILE A 219 -2.24 16.94 11.51
N GLU A 220 -0.98 17.37 11.68
CA GLU A 220 -0.59 18.36 12.69
C GLU A 220 -1.30 19.70 12.48
N ASP A 221 -1.43 20.15 11.23
CA ASP A 221 -2.11 21.40 10.88
C ASP A 221 -3.62 21.36 11.22
N VAL A 222 -4.31 20.26 10.89
CA VAL A 222 -5.72 20.08 11.25
C VAL A 222 -5.92 20.12 12.77
N VAL A 223 -5.04 19.47 13.53
CA VAL A 223 -5.08 19.49 15.00
C VAL A 223 -4.82 20.90 15.54
N ALA A 224 -3.84 21.61 14.98
CA ALA A 224 -3.50 22.97 15.40
C ALA A 224 -4.64 23.98 15.14
N LYS A 225 -5.38 23.81 14.04
CA LYS A 225 -6.55 24.64 13.71
C LYS A 225 -7.79 24.30 14.53
N GLY A 226 -7.82 23.16 15.22
CA GLY A 226 -8.97 22.70 15.99
C GLY A 226 -10.20 22.37 15.13
N GLU A 227 -9.97 21.99 13.87
CA GLU A 227 -11.04 21.66 12.93
C GLU A 227 -11.69 20.32 13.29
N GLN A 228 -13.01 20.22 13.14
CA GLN A 228 -13.72 18.97 13.38
C GLN A 228 -13.43 17.97 12.25
N VAL A 229 -13.11 16.74 12.62
CA VAL A 229 -12.82 15.60 11.72
C VAL A 229 -13.53 14.32 12.14
#